data_AF-A0A2G3E678-F1
#
_entry.id   AF-A0A2G3E678-F1
#
_cell.length_a   1.000
_cell.length_b   1.000
_cell.length_c   1.000
_cell.angle_alpha   90.00
_cell.angle_beta   90.00
_cell.angle_gamma   90.00
#
_symmetry.space_group_name_H-M   'P 1'
#
loop_
_entity.id
_entity.type
_entity.pdbx_description
1 polymer ?
#
loop_
_entity_poly.entity_id
_entity_poly.type
_entity_poly.pdbx_seq_one_letter_code
_entity_poly.pdbx_strand_id
1 'polypeptide(L)'
;MSFEEEKRALEAERRNFEKERKEFQRRIEIEDRRLEQQQKLFDMKFKILEDELKKLAAEKEQVAKQKEFYSRVSDFESQSVNRYETAASSEMFFSGVGSKQSLRKRYRDLIKIYHPDNVDGDNGTIQEINREYDHLNKVFG
;
A
#
# COMPACT_ATOMS: atom_id res chain seq x y z
N MET A 1 22.70 -81.05 30.39
CA MET A 1 22.96 -79.81 31.13
C MET A 1 22.41 -79.98 32.53
N SER A 2 23.19 -79.62 33.55
CA SER A 2 22.77 -79.69 34.96
C SER A 2 21.81 -78.54 35.28
N PHE A 3 20.85 -78.79 36.19
CA PHE A 3 19.88 -77.77 36.65
C PHE A 3 20.57 -76.49 37.20
N GLU A 4 21.78 -76.63 37.74
CA GLU A 4 22.59 -75.49 38.20
C GLU A 4 23.14 -74.63 37.05
N GLU A 5 23.45 -75.24 35.90
CA GLU A 5 23.92 -74.53 34.70
C GLU A 5 22.77 -73.70 34.11
N GLU A 6 21.57 -74.28 34.05
CA GLU A 6 20.35 -73.61 33.58
C GLU A 6 19.96 -72.44 34.49
N LYS A 7 20.06 -72.60 35.82
CA LYS A 7 19.82 -71.51 36.77
C LYS A 7 20.82 -70.36 36.59
N ARG A 8 22.10 -70.66 36.38
CA ARG A 8 23.13 -69.63 36.11
C ARG A 8 22.89 -68.92 34.78
N ALA A 9 22.47 -69.64 33.74
CA ALA A 9 22.16 -69.06 32.44
C ALA A 9 20.98 -68.09 32.54
N LEU A 10 19.90 -68.48 33.22
CA LEU A 10 18.74 -67.62 33.49
C LEU A 10 19.09 -66.37 34.31
N GLU A 11 19.95 -66.49 35.33
CA GLU A 11 20.41 -65.33 36.11
C GLU A 11 21.27 -64.38 35.26
N ALA A 12 22.12 -64.91 34.38
CA ALA A 12 22.92 -64.11 33.47
C ALA A 12 22.05 -63.37 32.44
N GLU A 13 21.05 -64.05 31.88
CA GLU A 13 20.09 -63.49 30.95
C GLU A 13 19.25 -62.38 31.61
N ARG A 14 18.74 -62.62 32.83
CA ARG A 14 18.01 -61.60 33.60
C ARG A 14 18.87 -60.35 33.83
N ARG A 15 20.15 -60.54 34.17
CA ARG A 15 21.10 -59.43 34.37
C ARG A 15 21.35 -58.65 33.09
N ASN A 16 21.42 -59.32 31.94
CA ASN A 16 21.55 -58.65 30.65
C ASN A 16 20.28 -57.87 30.30
N PHE A 17 19.10 -58.47 30.44
CA PHE A 17 17.83 -57.75 30.23
C PHE A 17 17.68 -56.53 31.14
N GLU A 18 18.07 -56.62 32.41
CA GLU A 18 18.03 -55.47 33.33
C GLU A 18 18.97 -54.34 32.86
N LYS A 19 20.13 -54.65 32.29
CA LYS A 19 21.04 -53.65 31.71
C LYS A 19 20.45 -53.02 30.45
N GLU A 20 19.97 -53.84 29.52
CA GLU A 20 19.35 -53.37 28.28
C GLU A 20 18.15 -52.45 28.58
N ARG A 21 17.30 -52.83 29.54
CA ARG A 21 16.16 -52.01 29.96
C ARG A 21 16.61 -50.65 30.50
N LYS A 22 17.68 -50.61 31.31
CA LYS A 22 18.23 -49.34 31.84
C LYS A 22 18.89 -48.49 30.75
N GLU A 23 19.51 -49.09 29.76
CA GLU A 23 20.09 -48.36 28.63
C GLU A 23 19.01 -47.81 27.69
N PHE A 24 17.97 -48.60 27.44
CA PHE A 24 16.81 -48.17 26.67
C PHE A 24 16.09 -47.01 27.36
N GLN A 25 15.84 -47.12 28.67
CA GLN A 25 15.22 -46.06 29.45
C GLN A 25 16.04 -44.76 29.41
N ARG A 26 17.38 -44.84 29.54
CA ARG A 26 18.25 -43.67 29.41
C ARG A 26 18.19 -43.04 28.01
N ARG A 27 18.10 -43.86 26.96
CA ARG A 27 17.94 -43.36 25.59
C ARG A 27 16.62 -42.61 25.41
N ILE A 28 15.52 -43.15 25.92
CA ILE A 28 14.22 -42.46 25.90
C ILE A 28 14.30 -41.12 26.63
N GLU A 29 14.85 -41.09 27.85
CA GLU A 29 14.94 -39.85 28.63
C GLU A 29 15.77 -38.76 27.92
N ILE A 30 16.82 -39.14 27.21
CA ILE A 30 17.64 -38.21 26.42
C ILE A 30 16.84 -37.68 25.23
N GLU A 31 16.15 -38.57 24.50
CA GLU A 31 15.32 -38.17 23.36
C GLU A 31 14.13 -37.31 23.78
N ASP A 32 13.45 -37.63 24.89
CA ASP A 32 12.36 -36.82 25.44
C ASP A 32 12.86 -35.42 25.80
N ARG A 33 14.01 -35.30 26.47
CA ARG A 33 14.62 -33.98 26.74
C ARG A 33 14.97 -33.23 25.47
N ARG A 34 15.48 -33.93 24.45
CA ARG A 34 15.80 -33.34 23.14
C ARG A 34 14.53 -32.81 22.46
N LEU A 35 13.45 -33.60 22.48
CA LEU A 35 12.16 -33.23 21.90
C LEU A 35 11.53 -32.05 22.64
N GLU A 36 11.56 -32.02 23.98
CA GLU A 36 11.09 -30.88 24.77
C GLU A 36 11.84 -29.59 24.44
N GLN A 37 13.17 -29.66 24.28
CA GLN A 37 13.97 -28.51 23.88
C GLN A 37 13.62 -28.05 22.47
N GLN A 38 13.44 -28.98 21.52
CA GLN A 38 13.03 -28.64 20.16
C GLN A 38 11.63 -28.02 20.12
N GLN A 39 10.68 -28.53 20.90
CA GLN A 39 9.35 -27.97 21.01
C GLN A 39 9.39 -26.54 21.56
N LYS A 40 10.12 -26.29 22.65
CA LYS A 40 10.29 -24.94 23.22
C LYS A 40 10.90 -23.96 22.22
N LEU A 41 11.91 -24.40 21.47
CA LEU A 41 12.53 -23.58 20.42
C LEU A 41 11.56 -23.30 19.28
N PHE A 42 10.75 -24.29 18.89
CA PHE A 42 9.70 -24.10 17.90
C PHE A 42 8.67 -23.08 18.36
N ASP A 43 8.13 -23.24 19.57
CA ASP A 43 7.12 -22.34 20.13
C ASP A 43 7.63 -20.90 20.22
N MET A 44 8.89 -20.72 20.64
CA MET A 44 9.52 -19.41 20.68
C MET A 44 9.66 -18.78 19.29
N LYS A 45 10.12 -19.55 18.30
CA LYS A 45 10.22 -19.08 16.91
C LYS A 45 8.85 -18.74 16.33
N PHE A 46 7.86 -19.61 16.58
CA PHE A 46 6.50 -19.41 16.11
C PHE A 46 5.89 -18.13 16.69
N LYS A 47 6.08 -17.89 17.98
CA LYS A 47 5.63 -16.66 18.65
C LYS A 47 6.27 -15.40 18.05
N ILE A 48 7.57 -15.42 17.77
CA ILE A 48 8.26 -14.30 17.11
C ILE A 48 7.65 -14.03 15.75
N LEU A 49 7.44 -15.07 14.93
CA LEU A 49 6.82 -14.94 13.62
C LEU A 49 5.39 -14.40 13.70
N GLU A 50 4.60 -14.86 14.67
CA GLU A 50 3.24 -14.38 14.90
C GLU A 50 3.23 -12.88 15.24
N ASP A 51 4.14 -12.45 16.13
CA ASP A 51 4.26 -11.04 16.53
C ASP A 51 4.75 -10.16 15.37
N GLU A 52 5.71 -10.63 14.57
CA GLU A 52 6.18 -9.94 13.37
C GLU A 52 5.07 -9.80 12.32
N LEU A 53 4.28 -10.85 12.11
CA LEU A 53 3.16 -10.82 11.17
C LEU A 53 2.09 -9.80 11.60
N LYS A 54 1.79 -9.71 12.90
CA LYS A 54 0.87 -8.70 13.46
C LYS A 54 1.40 -7.29 13.25
N LYS A 55 2.69 -7.05 13.51
CA LYS A 55 3.33 -5.74 13.27
C LYS A 55 3.27 -5.36 11.79
N LEU A 56 3.60 -6.29 10.90
CA LEU A 56 3.58 -6.06 9.47
C LEU A 56 2.16 -5.73 8.96
N ALA A 57 1.14 -6.41 9.49
CA ALA A 57 -0.25 -6.11 9.18
C ALA A 57 -0.64 -4.67 9.59
N ALA A 58 -0.25 -4.26 10.79
CA ALA A 58 -0.50 -2.90 11.28
C ALA A 58 0.24 -1.83 10.45
N GLU A 59 1.50 -2.06 10.11
CA GLU A 59 2.28 -1.18 9.24
C GLU A 59 1.66 -1.05 7.86
N LYS A 60 1.18 -2.16 7.27
CA LYS A 60 0.50 -2.13 5.97
C LYS A 60 -0.78 -1.31 6.01
N GLU A 61 -1.57 -1.40 7.09
CA GLU A 61 -2.76 -0.58 7.27
C GLU A 61 -2.40 0.91 7.39
N GLN A 62 -1.35 1.23 8.15
CA GLN A 62 -0.87 2.61 8.28
C GLN A 62 -0.40 3.19 6.95
N VAL A 63 0.37 2.43 6.18
CA VAL A 63 0.84 2.83 4.85
C VAL A 63 -0.33 3.02 3.88
N ALA A 64 -1.35 2.15 3.93
CA ALA A 64 -2.55 2.30 3.12
C ALA A 64 -3.28 3.62 3.43
N LYS A 65 -3.47 3.93 4.72
CA LYS A 65 -4.09 5.20 5.17
C LYS A 65 -3.27 6.42 4.74
N GLN A 66 -1.95 6.36 4.88
CA GLN A 66 -1.07 7.44 4.43
C GLN A 66 -1.18 7.66 2.92
N LYS A 67 -1.14 6.58 2.14
CA LYS A 67 -1.27 6.66 0.67
C LYS A 67 -2.61 7.27 0.26
N GLU A 68 -3.70 6.86 0.91
CA GLU A 68 -5.02 7.43 0.68
C GLU A 68 -5.07 8.93 1.03
N PHE A 69 -4.49 9.32 2.16
CA PHE A 69 -4.40 10.72 2.55
C PHE A 69 -3.64 11.56 1.52
N TYR A 70 -2.43 11.14 1.14
CA TYR A 70 -1.64 11.86 0.13
C TYR A 70 -2.32 11.91 -1.23
N SER A 71 -3.01 10.85 -1.65
CA SER A 71 -3.82 10.86 -2.88
C SER A 71 -4.89 11.94 -2.81
N ARG A 72 -5.66 12.01 -1.70
CA ARG A 72 -6.71 13.01 -1.54
C ARG A 72 -6.17 14.44 -1.50
N VAL A 73 -5.04 14.67 -0.83
CA VAL A 73 -4.38 15.98 -0.79
C VAL A 73 -3.94 16.37 -2.21
N SER A 74 -3.28 15.46 -2.93
CA SER A 74 -2.86 15.68 -4.32
C SER A 74 -4.03 15.98 -5.25
N ASP A 75 -5.15 15.27 -5.11
CA ASP A 75 -6.35 15.50 -5.92
C ASP A 75 -6.95 16.88 -5.62
N PHE A 76 -7.01 17.27 -4.35
CA PHE A 76 -7.51 18.57 -3.93
C PHE A 76 -6.60 19.72 -4.41
N GLU A 77 -5.28 19.58 -4.30
CA GLU A 77 -4.29 20.53 -4.81
C GLU A 77 -4.39 20.66 -6.34
N SER A 78 -4.47 19.53 -7.05
CA SER A 78 -4.63 19.55 -8.51
C SER A 78 -5.94 20.24 -8.92
N GLN A 79 -7.04 19.97 -8.20
CA GLN A 79 -8.32 20.60 -8.48
C GLN A 79 -8.38 22.08 -8.09
N SER A 80 -7.63 22.51 -7.07
CA SER A 80 -7.54 23.93 -6.67
C SER A 80 -6.68 24.73 -7.64
N VAL A 81 -5.53 24.19 -8.07
CA VAL A 81 -4.66 24.78 -9.09
C VAL A 81 -5.41 24.89 -10.42
N ASN A 82 -6.05 23.83 -10.90
CA ASN A 82 -6.84 23.88 -12.13
C ASN A 82 -7.97 24.93 -12.05
N ARG A 83 -8.69 25.01 -10.92
CA ARG A 83 -9.73 26.03 -10.74
C ARG A 83 -9.16 27.45 -10.73
N TYR A 84 -8.02 27.66 -10.09
CA TYR A 84 -7.38 28.97 -10.02
C TYR A 84 -6.80 29.39 -11.38
N GLU A 85 -6.13 28.50 -12.10
CA GLU A 85 -5.60 28.77 -13.45
C GLU A 85 -6.71 29.02 -14.48
N THR A 86 -7.80 28.25 -14.40
CA THR A 86 -8.95 28.42 -15.30
C THR A 86 -9.69 29.74 -15.02
N ALA A 87 -9.95 30.05 -13.74
CA ALA A 87 -10.63 31.29 -13.36
C ALA A 87 -9.77 32.54 -13.65
N ALA A 88 -8.47 32.49 -13.34
CA ALA A 88 -7.55 33.60 -13.60
C ALA A 88 -7.34 33.84 -15.10
N SER A 89 -7.27 32.79 -15.94
CA SER A 89 -7.15 32.96 -17.39
C SER A 89 -8.44 33.53 -18.00
N SER A 90 -9.61 33.07 -17.55
CA SER A 90 -10.91 33.45 -18.11
C SER A 90 -11.19 34.95 -17.96
N GLU A 91 -11.01 35.51 -16.76
CA GLU A 91 -11.21 36.96 -16.51
C GLU A 91 -10.15 37.83 -17.21
N MET A 92 -8.92 37.34 -17.37
CA MET A 92 -7.84 38.11 -18.00
C MET A 92 -8.06 38.33 -19.51
N PHE A 93 -8.71 37.39 -20.22
CA PHE A 93 -8.89 37.48 -21.67
C PHE A 93 -9.64 38.75 -22.12
N PHE A 94 -10.59 39.21 -21.31
CA PHE A 94 -11.42 40.38 -21.59
C PHE A 94 -11.13 41.58 -20.67
N SER A 95 -10.01 41.56 -19.97
CA SER A 95 -9.56 42.70 -19.17
C SER A 95 -9.50 44.00 -20.00
N GLY A 96 -10.05 45.09 -19.47
CA GLY A 96 -10.10 46.39 -20.14
C GLY A 96 -11.20 46.54 -21.21
N VAL A 97 -12.06 45.53 -21.41
CA VAL A 97 -13.26 45.67 -22.25
C VAL A 97 -14.33 46.47 -21.52
N GLY A 98 -14.61 47.69 -21.99
CA GLY A 98 -15.64 48.58 -21.41
C GLY A 98 -16.90 48.76 -22.26
N SER A 99 -17.02 48.06 -23.39
CA SER A 99 -18.14 48.24 -24.33
C SER A 99 -18.43 46.99 -25.15
N LYS A 100 -19.65 46.86 -25.66
CA LYS A 100 -20.07 45.76 -26.55
C LYS A 100 -19.23 45.67 -27.83
N GLN A 101 -18.79 46.82 -28.36
CA GLN A 101 -17.94 46.84 -29.56
C GLN A 101 -16.53 46.33 -29.27
N SER A 102 -15.93 46.76 -28.15
CA SER A 102 -14.60 46.28 -27.74
C SER A 102 -14.63 44.81 -27.34
N LEU A 103 -15.74 44.31 -26.77
CA LEU A 103 -15.92 42.90 -26.44
C LEU A 103 -15.87 42.02 -27.70
N ARG A 104 -16.68 42.35 -28.70
CA ARG A 104 -16.72 41.62 -29.99
C ARG A 104 -15.40 41.66 -30.74
N LYS A 105 -14.69 42.79 -30.66
CA LYS A 105 -13.36 42.91 -31.25
C LYS A 105 -12.38 41.97 -30.55
N ARG A 106 -12.28 42.07 -29.23
CA ARG A 106 -11.38 41.24 -28.42
C ARG A 106 -11.65 39.75 -28.58
N TYR A 107 -12.92 39.35 -28.57
CA TYR A 107 -13.33 37.96 -28.82
C TYR A 107 -12.81 37.43 -30.14
N ARG A 108 -13.02 38.15 -31.26
CA ARG A 108 -12.52 37.71 -32.56
C ARG A 108 -11.00 37.61 -32.62
N ASP A 109 -10.29 38.52 -31.95
CA ASP A 109 -8.82 38.50 -31.90
C ASP A 109 -8.33 37.29 -31.10
N LEU A 110 -9.00 36.93 -30.01
CA LEU A 110 -8.68 35.74 -29.20
C LEU A 110 -8.96 34.43 -29.96
N ILE A 111 -10.11 34.32 -30.64
CA ILE A 111 -10.43 33.12 -31.46
C ILE A 111 -9.39 32.94 -32.58
N LYS A 112 -8.90 34.04 -33.18
CA LYS A 112 -7.85 33.97 -34.21
C LYS A 112 -6.50 33.48 -33.69
N ILE A 113 -6.19 33.68 -32.41
CA ILE A 113 -4.93 33.22 -31.81
C ILE A 113 -5.08 31.75 -31.39
N TYR A 114 -6.14 31.45 -30.63
CA TYR A 114 -6.30 30.16 -29.95
C TYR A 114 -7.09 29.11 -30.73
N HIS A 115 -7.44 29.35 -32.00
CA HIS A 115 -8.15 28.37 -32.82
C HIS A 115 -7.38 27.03 -32.85
N PRO A 116 -8.05 25.87 -32.73
CA PRO A 116 -7.38 24.56 -32.69
C PRO A 116 -6.54 24.23 -33.93
N ASP A 117 -6.74 24.95 -35.04
CA ASP A 117 -5.94 24.80 -36.27
C ASP A 117 -4.63 25.62 -36.27
N ASN A 118 -4.38 26.40 -35.23
CA ASN A 118 -3.16 27.21 -35.07
C ASN A 118 -2.12 26.50 -34.19
N VAL A 119 -0.86 26.91 -34.31
CA VAL A 119 0.28 26.35 -33.56
C VAL A 119 0.11 26.46 -32.04
N ASP A 120 -0.49 27.55 -31.57
CA ASP A 120 -0.81 27.80 -30.15
C ASP A 120 -2.31 27.53 -29.83
N GLY A 121 -2.98 26.75 -30.67
CA GLY A 121 -4.39 26.43 -30.55
C GLY A 121 -4.70 25.48 -29.40
N ASP A 122 -5.67 25.84 -28.56
CA ASP A 122 -6.16 24.99 -27.48
C ASP A 122 -7.69 25.02 -27.39
N ASN A 123 -8.29 23.84 -27.51
CA ASN A 123 -9.74 23.66 -27.48
C ASN A 123 -10.32 23.98 -26.09
N GLY A 124 -9.55 23.75 -25.01
CA GLY A 124 -9.95 24.13 -23.65
C GLY A 124 -10.06 25.65 -23.49
N THR A 125 -9.02 26.35 -23.91
CA THR A 125 -8.95 27.83 -23.89
C THR A 125 -10.06 28.47 -24.72
N ILE A 126 -10.37 27.96 -25.92
CA ILE A 126 -11.48 28.47 -26.74
C ILE A 126 -12.84 28.30 -26.03
N GLN A 127 -13.07 27.17 -25.35
CA GLN A 127 -14.32 26.95 -24.61
C GLN A 127 -14.47 27.97 -23.47
N GLU A 128 -13.40 28.28 -22.75
CA GLU A 128 -13.41 29.30 -21.69
C GLU A 128 -13.62 30.72 -22.25
N ILE A 129 -12.93 31.08 -23.34
CA ILE A 129 -13.14 32.36 -24.04
C ILE A 129 -14.61 32.53 -24.48
N ASN A 130 -15.24 31.46 -24.99
CA ASN A 130 -16.64 31.47 -25.40
C ASN A 130 -17.59 31.67 -24.19
N ARG A 131 -17.35 30.95 -23.09
CA ARG A 131 -18.15 31.07 -21.85
C ARG A 131 -18.12 32.49 -21.30
N GLU A 132 -16.94 33.09 -21.21
CA GLU A 132 -16.78 34.45 -20.66
C GLU A 132 -17.34 35.51 -21.62
N TYR A 133 -17.15 35.35 -22.93
CA TYR A 133 -17.78 36.22 -23.91
C TYR A 133 -19.31 36.20 -23.81
N ASP A 134 -19.92 35.02 -23.69
CA ASP A 134 -21.38 34.89 -23.56
C ASP A 134 -21.89 35.52 -22.25
N HIS A 135 -21.12 35.42 -21.16
CA HIS A 135 -21.40 36.09 -19.91
C HIS A 135 -21.36 37.62 -20.06
N LEU A 136 -20.25 38.17 -20.55
CA LEU A 136 -20.07 39.62 -20.72
C LEU A 136 -21.00 40.21 -21.78
N ASN A 137 -21.34 39.46 -22.83
CA ASN A 137 -22.28 39.90 -23.87
C ASN A 137 -23.72 40.01 -23.35
N LYS A 138 -24.08 39.36 -22.23
CA LYS A 138 -25.33 39.60 -21.50
C LYS A 138 -25.26 40.87 -20.64
N VAL A 139 -24.09 41.20 -20.09
CA VAL A 139 -23.87 42.38 -19.23
C VAL A 139 -23.81 43.67 -20.06
N PHE A 140 -23.09 43.67 -21.17
CA PHE A 140 -23.04 44.79 -22.13
C PHE A 140 -24.18 44.74 -23.18
N GLY A 141 -25.06 43.74 -23.05
CA GLY A 141 -26.12 43.37 -23.98
C GLY A 141 -27.22 44.39 -24.07
#